data_AF-A0A6V8DEM1-F1
#
_entry.id   AF-A0A6V8DEM1-F1
#
_cell.length_a   1.000
_cell.length_b   1.000
_cell.length_c   1.000
_cell.angle_alpha   90.00
_cell.angle_beta   90.00
_cell.angle_gamma   90.00
#
_symmetry.space_group_name_H-M   'P 1'
#
loop_
_entity.id
_entity.type
_entity.pdbx_description
1 polymer ?
#
loop_
_entity_poly.entity_id
_entity_poly.type
_entity_poly.pdbx_seq_one_letter_code
_entity_poly.pdbx_strand_id
1 'polypeptide(L)'
;AEAKAAAEKKAKAKKPTSPKEAKKQEELERVKERAKTIDFKVLGVASTTELKEKVEKGASTLEVADAEAFEEQGSATISDAKGSTMIAWTGKDGNALTGVSGVTRVFAAAATLRAKDDLQVIKGIGPFIEEKLNALGITTYRQIANMTAKLEDEVNVAIEFFPGRVKRDQWVAQAKILLGMDAKLDQKALEQAEELERIAQKSDALDFDVLGVANVADADDLQRIKGIGPFIEDKLYALSIFTFKQVGNMTPEVEEAVNVAIEFFPGRIKRDEWARQAREFADES
;
A
#
# COMPACT_ATOMS: atom_id res chain seq x y z
N ALA A 1 44.12 -15.84 -12.92
CA ALA A 1 43.65 -14.43 -12.95
C ALA A 1 42.28 -14.26 -13.59
N GLU A 2 41.84 -15.16 -14.48
CA GLU A 2 40.57 -15.03 -15.22
C GLU A 2 39.31 -15.40 -14.43
N ALA A 3 39.41 -16.18 -13.35
CA ALA A 3 38.28 -16.49 -12.48
C ALA A 3 37.82 -15.30 -11.60
N LYS A 4 38.67 -14.29 -11.41
CA LYS A 4 38.35 -13.09 -10.61
C LYS A 4 37.64 -12.01 -11.44
N ALA A 5 37.81 -12.02 -12.76
CA ALA A 5 37.15 -11.09 -13.69
C ALA A 5 35.71 -11.52 -14.09
N ALA A 6 35.34 -12.79 -13.88
CA ALA A 6 34.00 -13.30 -14.13
C ALA A 6 33.03 -13.07 -12.95
N ALA A 7 33.55 -12.94 -11.72
CA ALA A 7 32.75 -12.65 -10.53
C ALA A 7 32.24 -11.19 -10.49
N GLU A 8 32.94 -10.25 -11.13
CA GLU A 8 32.54 -8.83 -11.21
C GLU A 8 31.43 -8.54 -12.24
N LYS A 9 30.98 -9.53 -13.03
CA LYS A 9 29.91 -9.35 -14.02
C LYS A 9 28.54 -9.90 -13.59
N LYS A 10 28.44 -10.61 -12.46
CA LYS A 10 27.17 -11.15 -11.90
C LYS A 10 26.70 -10.33 -10.69
N ALA A 11 26.49 -9.03 -10.84
CA ALA A 11 25.69 -8.19 -9.92
C ALA A 11 25.56 -6.73 -10.41
N LYS A 12 25.50 -6.46 -11.72
CA LYS A 12 25.19 -5.09 -12.16
C LYS A 12 23.68 -4.84 -12.09
N ALA A 13 23.18 -4.67 -10.87
CA ALA A 13 22.15 -3.65 -10.67
C ALA A 13 22.69 -2.37 -11.35
N LYS A 14 21.92 -1.78 -12.28
CA LYS A 14 22.32 -0.53 -12.93
C LYS A 14 22.73 0.45 -11.84
N LYS A 15 23.97 0.96 -11.87
CA LYS A 15 24.38 2.02 -10.94
C LYS A 15 23.33 3.13 -11.04
N PRO A 16 22.79 3.63 -9.91
CA PRO A 16 21.77 4.65 -9.93
C PRO A 16 22.31 5.86 -10.69
N THR A 17 21.54 6.33 -11.67
CA THR A 17 21.94 7.41 -12.58
C THR A 17 21.61 8.79 -12.01
N SER A 18 20.90 8.84 -10.88
CA SER A 18 20.62 10.05 -10.11
C SER A 18 20.61 9.80 -8.59
N PRO A 19 20.78 10.85 -7.76
CA PRO A 19 20.62 10.75 -6.31
C PRO A 19 19.24 10.22 -5.88
N LYS A 20 18.17 10.56 -6.63
CA LYS A 20 16.81 10.07 -6.37
C LYS A 20 16.70 8.56 -6.58
N GLU A 21 17.31 8.03 -7.63
CA GLU A 21 17.37 6.59 -7.89
C GLU A 21 18.22 5.85 -6.85
N ALA A 22 19.30 6.47 -6.38
CA ALA A 22 20.14 5.89 -5.33
C ALA A 22 19.35 5.73 -4.03
N LYS A 23 18.65 6.80 -3.59
CA LYS A 23 17.79 6.76 -2.39
C LYS A 23 16.68 5.72 -2.52
N LYS A 24 16.06 5.63 -3.70
CA LYS A 24 15.03 4.63 -4.00
C LYS A 24 15.58 3.20 -3.85
N GLN A 25 16.77 2.92 -4.40
CA GLN A 25 17.39 1.60 -4.29
C GLN A 25 17.77 1.25 -2.85
N GLU A 26 18.33 2.21 -2.09
CA GLU A 26 18.64 2.02 -0.68
C GLU A 26 17.39 1.68 0.13
N GLU A 27 16.27 2.34 -0.17
CA GLU A 27 14.99 2.05 0.46
C GLU A 27 14.47 0.64 0.10
N LEU A 28 14.58 0.22 -1.15
CA LEU A 28 14.22 -1.15 -1.54
C LEU A 28 15.09 -2.22 -0.87
N GLU A 29 16.40 -1.99 -0.72
CA GLU A 29 17.27 -2.92 0.00
C GLU A 29 16.92 -2.98 1.50
N ARG A 30 16.61 -1.83 2.13
CA ARG A 30 16.13 -1.82 3.52
C ARG A 30 14.81 -2.57 3.67
N VAL A 31 13.85 -2.34 2.77
CA VAL A 31 12.55 -3.03 2.77
C VAL A 31 12.77 -4.53 2.59
N LYS A 32 13.61 -4.94 1.64
CA LYS A 32 13.97 -6.35 1.43
C LYS A 32 14.54 -7.00 2.69
N GLU A 33 15.40 -6.30 3.43
CA GLU A 33 15.92 -6.78 4.71
C GLU A 33 14.84 -6.95 5.78
N ARG A 34 13.71 -6.24 5.67
CA ARG A 34 12.55 -6.40 6.55
C ARG A 34 11.66 -7.57 6.16
N ALA A 35 11.86 -8.23 5.01
CA ALA A 35 11.13 -9.45 4.66
C ALA A 35 11.22 -10.53 5.75
N LYS A 36 12.33 -10.57 6.50
CA LYS A 36 12.53 -11.50 7.63
C LYS A 36 11.58 -11.31 8.81
N THR A 37 10.89 -10.16 8.89
CA THR A 37 9.89 -9.89 9.94
C THR A 37 8.49 -10.32 9.53
N ILE A 38 8.29 -10.77 8.29
CA ILE A 38 6.99 -11.10 7.73
C ILE A 38 6.77 -12.62 7.79
N ASP A 39 5.60 -13.05 8.29
CA ASP A 39 5.26 -14.46 8.39
C ASP A 39 4.77 -15.05 7.05
N PHE A 40 5.73 -15.52 6.24
CA PHE A 40 5.44 -16.21 4.98
C PHE A 40 4.81 -17.60 5.14
N LYS A 41 4.72 -18.15 6.36
CA LYS A 41 3.94 -19.38 6.57
C LYS A 41 2.44 -19.11 6.45
N VAL A 42 2.01 -17.91 6.84
CA VAL A 42 0.62 -17.47 6.70
C VAL A 42 0.38 -16.87 5.32
N LEU A 43 1.26 -15.99 4.83
CA LEU A 43 1.06 -15.36 3.51
C LEU A 43 1.16 -16.37 2.36
N GLY A 44 2.02 -17.38 2.51
CA GLY A 44 2.48 -18.22 1.41
C GLY A 44 3.54 -17.52 0.56
N VAL A 45 4.14 -18.29 -0.36
CA VAL A 45 5.13 -17.81 -1.32
C VAL A 45 4.63 -18.02 -2.74
N ALA A 46 5.06 -17.17 -3.66
CA ALA A 46 4.69 -17.29 -5.06
C ALA A 46 5.19 -18.61 -5.68
N SER A 47 4.29 -19.34 -6.33
CA SER A 47 4.59 -20.57 -7.07
C SER A 47 5.66 -20.30 -8.13
N THR A 48 6.62 -21.21 -8.22
CA THR A 48 7.74 -21.11 -9.16
C THR A 48 7.94 -22.47 -9.84
N THR A 49 8.21 -22.45 -11.14
CA THR A 49 8.46 -23.63 -11.97
C THR A 49 9.47 -23.29 -13.07
N GLU A 50 9.92 -24.29 -13.84
CA GLU A 50 10.81 -24.10 -14.98
C GLU A 50 10.08 -24.41 -16.29
N LEU A 51 10.53 -23.82 -17.40
CA LEU A 51 10.02 -24.19 -18.71
C LEU A 51 10.54 -25.58 -19.10
N LYS A 52 9.68 -26.41 -19.68
CA LYS A 52 10.10 -27.74 -20.12
C LYS A 52 10.86 -27.70 -21.45
N GLU A 53 10.58 -26.67 -22.24
CA GLU A 53 11.13 -26.50 -23.58
C GLU A 53 11.37 -25.04 -23.94
N LYS A 54 11.96 -24.82 -25.11
CA LYS A 54 12.14 -23.48 -25.67
C LYS A 54 10.79 -22.88 -26.03
N VAL A 55 10.54 -21.64 -25.61
CA VAL A 55 9.32 -20.91 -25.92
C VAL A 55 9.63 -19.81 -26.93
N GLU A 56 8.89 -19.82 -28.04
CA GLU A 56 9.04 -18.82 -29.11
C GLU A 56 8.29 -17.52 -28.78
N LYS A 57 8.71 -16.42 -29.42
CA LYS A 57 8.01 -15.14 -29.30
C LYS A 57 6.55 -15.28 -29.78
N GLY A 58 5.62 -14.78 -28.98
CA GLY A 58 4.18 -14.83 -29.28
C GLY A 58 3.53 -16.20 -29.05
N ALA A 59 4.21 -17.12 -28.36
CA ALA A 59 3.62 -18.41 -28.00
C ALA A 59 2.32 -18.22 -27.18
N SER A 60 1.27 -18.95 -27.58
CA SER A 60 -0.03 -18.98 -26.92
C SER A 60 -0.17 -20.10 -25.90
N THR A 61 0.86 -20.93 -25.75
CA THR A 61 0.91 -22.06 -24.83
C THR A 61 2.32 -22.17 -24.25
N LEU A 62 2.45 -22.55 -22.98
CA LEU A 62 3.74 -22.88 -22.35
C LEU A 62 3.64 -24.21 -21.62
N GLU A 63 4.58 -25.10 -21.92
CA GLU A 63 4.79 -26.33 -21.16
C GLU A 63 5.77 -26.08 -20.01
N VAL A 64 5.33 -26.30 -18.77
CA VAL A 64 6.18 -26.15 -17.57
C VAL A 64 6.49 -27.50 -16.93
N ALA A 65 7.50 -27.53 -16.07
CA ALA A 65 7.88 -28.75 -15.35
C ALA A 65 6.76 -29.23 -14.42
N ASP A 66 6.14 -28.29 -13.71
CA ASP A 66 5.03 -28.52 -12.78
C ASP A 66 4.15 -27.27 -12.71
N ALA A 67 2.85 -27.43 -12.96
CA ALA A 67 1.85 -26.36 -12.87
C ALA A 67 0.81 -26.60 -11.76
N GLU A 68 0.99 -27.59 -10.89
CA GLU A 68 0.00 -27.96 -9.86
C GLU A 68 -0.35 -26.76 -8.96
N ALA A 69 0.67 -26.05 -8.48
CA ALA A 69 0.52 -24.88 -7.62
C ALA A 69 0.17 -23.57 -8.35
N PHE A 70 -0.05 -23.61 -9.68
CA PHE A 70 -0.50 -22.45 -10.46
C PHE A 70 -2.01 -22.47 -10.62
N GLU A 71 -2.63 -21.29 -10.49
CA GLU A 71 -4.06 -21.07 -10.69
C GLU A 71 -4.48 -21.34 -12.15
N GLU A 72 -5.76 -21.64 -12.40
CA GLU A 72 -6.29 -21.89 -13.75
C GLU A 72 -6.07 -20.71 -14.70
N GLN A 73 -6.12 -19.50 -14.17
CA GLN A 73 -5.85 -18.26 -14.88
C GLN A 73 -4.98 -17.39 -14.00
N GLY A 74 -4.11 -16.58 -14.60
CA GLY A 74 -3.27 -15.69 -13.81
C GLY A 74 -2.13 -15.08 -14.60
N SER A 75 -1.18 -14.54 -13.84
CA SER A 75 0.00 -13.87 -14.35
C SER A 75 1.28 -14.37 -13.70
N ALA A 76 2.37 -14.30 -14.45
CA ALA A 76 3.68 -14.76 -14.02
C ALA A 76 4.78 -14.02 -14.75
N THR A 77 5.96 -14.02 -14.14
CA THR A 77 7.17 -13.52 -14.78
C THR A 77 8.01 -14.70 -15.27
N ILE A 78 8.32 -14.73 -16.56
CA ILE A 78 9.36 -15.60 -17.12
C ILE A 78 10.70 -14.86 -17.01
N SER A 79 11.70 -15.48 -16.40
CA SER A 79 13.03 -14.90 -16.19
C SER A 79 14.14 -15.81 -16.68
N ASP A 80 15.13 -15.23 -17.35
CA ASP A 80 16.40 -15.87 -17.71
C ASP A 80 17.56 -14.88 -17.53
N ALA A 81 18.77 -15.27 -17.98
CA ALA A 81 19.96 -14.42 -17.88
C ALA A 81 19.86 -13.08 -18.65
N LYS A 82 18.94 -12.95 -19.60
CA LYS A 82 18.71 -11.74 -20.41
C LYS A 82 17.67 -10.80 -19.78
N GLY A 83 16.97 -11.24 -18.73
CA GLY A 83 15.99 -10.45 -17.99
C GLY A 83 14.65 -11.15 -17.86
N SER A 84 13.61 -10.37 -17.61
CA SER A 84 12.29 -10.86 -17.21
C SER A 84 11.18 -10.29 -18.10
N THR A 85 10.15 -11.09 -18.36
CA THR A 85 8.94 -10.68 -19.10
C THR A 85 7.70 -11.14 -18.34
N MET A 86 6.73 -10.24 -18.19
CA MET A 86 5.41 -10.56 -17.64
C MET A 86 4.57 -11.27 -18.70
N ILE A 87 3.92 -12.37 -18.33
CA ILE A 87 2.96 -13.10 -19.14
C ILE A 87 1.66 -13.34 -18.36
N ALA A 88 0.56 -13.51 -19.08
CA ALA A 88 -0.70 -13.95 -18.50
C ALA A 88 -1.22 -15.19 -19.25
N TRP A 89 -2.00 -16.04 -18.57
CA TRP A 89 -2.68 -17.20 -19.16
C TRP A 89 -4.15 -17.23 -18.74
N THR A 90 -4.97 -17.91 -19.53
CA THR A 90 -6.44 -17.96 -19.34
C THR A 90 -6.96 -19.37 -19.12
N GLY A 91 -6.09 -20.37 -19.07
CA GLY A 91 -6.46 -21.74 -18.76
C GLY A 91 -5.26 -22.63 -18.52
N LYS A 92 -5.47 -23.79 -17.90
CA LYS A 92 -4.45 -24.83 -17.70
C LYS A 92 -4.96 -26.18 -18.20
N ASP A 93 -4.08 -26.97 -18.82
CA ASP A 93 -4.32 -28.38 -19.16
C ASP A 93 -3.13 -29.22 -18.68
N GLY A 94 -3.24 -29.80 -17.49
CA GLY A 94 -2.12 -30.44 -16.80
C GLY A 94 -0.98 -29.46 -16.54
N ASN A 95 0.17 -29.68 -17.18
CA ASN A 95 1.36 -28.81 -17.09
C ASN A 95 1.47 -27.82 -18.26
N ALA A 96 0.46 -27.73 -19.12
CA ALA A 96 0.38 -26.74 -20.17
C ALA A 96 -0.43 -25.53 -19.71
N LEU A 97 0.19 -24.35 -19.69
CA LEU A 97 -0.54 -23.08 -19.57
C LEU A 97 -1.03 -22.67 -20.96
N THR A 98 -2.31 -22.35 -21.09
CA THR A 98 -3.00 -22.07 -22.37
C THR A 98 -3.55 -20.65 -22.43
N GLY A 99 -3.77 -20.14 -23.64
CA GLY A 99 -4.21 -18.76 -23.85
C GLY A 99 -3.17 -17.74 -23.39
N VAL A 100 -1.90 -18.12 -23.47
CA VAL A 100 -0.79 -17.31 -22.99
C VAL A 100 -0.64 -16.06 -23.86
N SER A 101 -0.45 -14.92 -23.20
CA SER A 101 -0.11 -13.64 -23.80
C SER A 101 1.11 -13.01 -23.12
N GLY A 102 1.72 -12.01 -23.77
CA GLY A 102 2.86 -11.26 -23.21
C GLY A 102 4.25 -11.85 -23.49
N VAL A 103 4.35 -12.98 -24.21
CA VAL A 103 5.65 -13.56 -24.61
C VAL A 103 6.32 -12.70 -25.69
N THR A 104 7.08 -11.69 -25.28
CA THR A 104 7.67 -10.69 -26.18
C THR A 104 8.98 -11.12 -26.85
N ARG A 105 9.58 -12.24 -26.40
CA ARG A 105 10.86 -12.76 -26.90
C ARG A 105 10.95 -14.27 -26.70
N VAL A 106 12.01 -14.85 -27.25
CA VAL A 106 12.36 -16.26 -27.08
C VAL A 106 12.94 -16.52 -25.69
N PHE A 107 12.51 -17.63 -25.08
CA PHE A 107 13.04 -18.17 -23.82
C PHE A 107 13.56 -19.60 -24.02
N ALA A 108 14.65 -19.95 -23.33
CA ALA A 108 15.15 -21.32 -23.30
C ALA A 108 14.43 -22.12 -22.21
N ALA A 109 14.52 -23.46 -22.26
CA ALA A 109 13.93 -24.34 -21.25
C ALA A 109 14.40 -24.00 -19.81
N ALA A 110 15.66 -23.61 -19.63
CA ALA A 110 16.18 -23.21 -18.32
C ALA A 110 15.61 -21.88 -17.75
N ALA A 111 14.65 -21.24 -18.43
CA ALA A 111 14.00 -20.06 -17.90
C ALA A 111 13.03 -20.44 -16.76
N THR A 112 13.00 -19.60 -15.74
CA THR A 112 12.14 -19.79 -14.56
C THR A 112 10.86 -19.00 -14.74
N LEU A 113 9.72 -19.64 -14.49
CA LEU A 113 8.42 -19.00 -14.41
C LEU A 113 8.03 -18.84 -12.92
N ARG A 114 7.70 -17.62 -12.50
CA ARG A 114 7.23 -17.34 -11.13
C ARG A 114 5.91 -16.59 -11.18
N ALA A 115 4.90 -17.08 -10.47
CA ALA A 115 3.61 -16.42 -10.31
C ALA A 115 3.80 -14.98 -9.78
N LYS A 116 3.15 -14.02 -10.44
CA LYS A 116 3.23 -12.61 -10.10
C LYS A 116 2.05 -11.88 -10.71
N ASP A 117 1.37 -11.10 -9.88
CA ASP A 117 0.23 -10.28 -10.28
C ASP A 117 0.62 -8.80 -10.40
N ASP A 118 -0.21 -8.03 -11.09
CA ASP A 118 -0.12 -6.56 -11.14
C ASP A 118 -0.77 -5.97 -9.88
N LEU A 119 0.03 -5.76 -8.82
CA LEU A 119 -0.52 -5.32 -7.55
C LEU A 119 -1.10 -3.91 -7.60
N GLN A 120 -0.78 -3.13 -8.65
CA GLN A 120 -1.31 -1.77 -8.82
C GLN A 120 -2.80 -1.73 -9.14
N VAL A 121 -3.40 -2.87 -9.49
CA VAL A 121 -4.86 -3.00 -9.62
C VAL A 121 -5.56 -2.76 -8.28
N ILE A 122 -4.89 -3.02 -7.15
CA ILE A 122 -5.41 -2.72 -5.81
C ILE A 122 -5.22 -1.24 -5.50
N LYS A 123 -6.33 -0.55 -5.26
CA LYS A 123 -6.33 0.87 -4.88
C LYS A 123 -5.49 1.09 -3.62
N GLY A 124 -4.60 2.08 -3.69
CA GLY A 124 -3.62 2.38 -2.63
C GLY A 124 -2.22 1.80 -2.89
N ILE A 125 -2.07 0.87 -3.84
CA ILE A 125 -0.77 0.34 -4.26
C ILE A 125 -0.30 1.08 -5.52
N GLY A 126 0.56 2.08 -5.34
CA GLY A 126 1.26 2.74 -6.46
C GLY A 126 2.52 1.99 -6.91
N PRO A 127 3.15 2.39 -8.03
CA PRO A 127 4.32 1.68 -8.59
C PRO A 127 5.45 1.44 -7.60
N PHE A 128 5.78 2.43 -6.77
CA PHE A 128 6.85 2.27 -5.79
C PHE A 128 6.44 1.39 -4.59
N ILE A 129 5.16 1.41 -4.22
CA ILE A 129 4.63 0.52 -3.17
C ILE A 129 4.65 -0.93 -3.65
N GLU A 130 4.26 -1.18 -4.91
CA GLU A 130 4.41 -2.49 -5.52
C GLU A 130 5.88 -2.94 -5.56
N GLU A 131 6.82 -2.07 -5.93
CA GLU A 131 8.25 -2.41 -5.88
C GLU A 131 8.72 -2.81 -4.47
N LYS A 132 8.24 -2.13 -3.43
CA LYS A 132 8.52 -2.47 -2.03
C LYS A 132 7.90 -3.80 -1.61
N LEU A 133 6.64 -4.07 -1.98
CA LEU A 133 6.00 -5.37 -1.75
C LEU A 133 6.76 -6.50 -2.44
N ASN A 134 7.15 -6.29 -3.71
CA ASN A 134 7.98 -7.23 -4.46
C ASN A 134 9.34 -7.45 -3.79
N ALA A 135 9.95 -6.40 -3.23
CA ALA A 135 11.20 -6.49 -2.46
C ALA A 135 11.02 -7.30 -1.15
N LEU A 136 9.84 -7.24 -0.52
CA LEU A 136 9.48 -8.13 0.60
C LEU A 136 9.27 -9.59 0.15
N GLY A 137 8.98 -9.84 -1.13
CA GLY A 137 8.57 -11.15 -1.64
C GLY A 137 7.05 -11.35 -1.72
N ILE A 138 6.29 -10.27 -1.57
CA ILE A 138 4.84 -10.23 -1.79
C ILE A 138 4.61 -9.81 -3.24
N THR A 139 4.22 -10.75 -4.08
CA THR A 139 4.11 -10.57 -5.54
C THR A 139 2.76 -11.00 -6.10
N THR A 140 1.85 -11.57 -5.30
CA THR A 140 0.54 -12.05 -5.77
C THR A 140 -0.62 -11.51 -4.94
N TYR A 141 -1.81 -11.43 -5.56
CA TYR A 141 -3.04 -11.12 -4.84
C TYR A 141 -3.33 -12.14 -3.74
N ARG A 142 -2.99 -13.41 -3.96
CA ARG A 142 -3.20 -14.48 -2.96
C ARG A 142 -2.46 -14.19 -1.66
N GLN A 143 -1.22 -13.70 -1.73
CA GLN A 143 -0.46 -13.32 -0.54
C GLN A 143 -1.14 -12.16 0.20
N ILE A 144 -1.62 -11.14 -0.52
CA ILE A 144 -2.36 -10.01 0.08
C ILE A 144 -3.67 -10.48 0.70
N ALA A 145 -4.43 -11.33 0.01
CA ALA A 145 -5.69 -11.89 0.49
C ALA A 145 -5.53 -12.75 1.76
N ASN A 146 -4.34 -13.33 1.97
CA ASN A 146 -3.99 -14.14 3.14
C ASN A 146 -3.52 -13.31 4.35
N MET A 147 -3.31 -12.00 4.19
CA MET A 147 -2.90 -11.16 5.32
C MET A 147 -3.97 -11.18 6.41
N THR A 148 -3.52 -11.44 7.65
CA THR A 148 -4.31 -11.21 8.85
C THR A 148 -4.20 -9.73 9.26
N ALA A 149 -5.08 -9.26 10.16
CA ALA A 149 -5.00 -7.90 10.68
C ALA A 149 -3.61 -7.54 11.25
N LYS A 150 -2.91 -8.51 11.85
CA LYS A 150 -1.54 -8.34 12.34
C LYS A 150 -0.55 -8.19 11.18
N LEU A 151 -0.66 -9.04 10.16
CA LEU A 151 0.21 -8.98 8.97
C LEU A 151 -0.02 -7.70 8.17
N GLU A 152 -1.24 -7.17 8.11
CA GLU A 152 -1.50 -5.87 7.49
C GLU A 152 -0.68 -4.75 8.17
N ASP A 153 -0.60 -4.74 9.51
CA ASP A 153 0.21 -3.78 10.26
C ASP A 153 1.71 -3.99 10.03
N GLU A 154 2.17 -5.24 10.14
CA GLU A 154 3.58 -5.60 9.93
C GLU A 154 4.05 -5.26 8.52
N VAL A 155 3.24 -5.54 7.51
CA VAL A 155 3.53 -5.18 6.11
C VAL A 155 3.54 -3.66 5.96
N ASN A 156 2.54 -2.93 6.46
CA ASN A 156 2.48 -1.47 6.39
C ASN A 156 3.76 -0.82 6.93
N VAL A 157 4.26 -1.30 8.08
CA VAL A 157 5.52 -0.86 8.68
C VAL A 157 6.73 -1.29 7.84
N ALA A 158 6.75 -2.54 7.36
CA ALA A 158 7.86 -3.09 6.60
C ALA A 158 8.09 -2.34 5.28
N ILE A 159 7.03 -1.93 4.58
CA ILE A 159 7.12 -1.11 3.36
C ILE A 159 7.32 0.39 3.63
N GLU A 160 7.54 0.82 4.88
CA GLU A 160 7.72 2.24 5.22
C GLU A 160 6.58 3.12 4.65
N PHE A 161 5.33 2.63 4.70
CA PHE A 161 4.16 3.36 4.20
C PHE A 161 3.50 4.18 5.31
N PHE A 162 2.61 5.12 4.93
CA PHE A 162 1.89 5.90 5.94
C PHE A 162 1.17 4.94 6.91
N PRO A 163 1.19 5.20 8.23
CA PRO A 163 0.62 4.29 9.21
C PRO A 163 -0.83 3.90 8.89
N GLY A 164 -1.14 2.61 8.98
CA GLY A 164 -2.50 2.06 8.84
C GLY A 164 -3.08 1.99 7.43
N ARG A 165 -2.35 2.45 6.40
CA ARG A 165 -2.84 2.51 5.02
C ARG A 165 -3.28 1.17 4.44
N VAL A 166 -2.56 0.09 4.71
CA VAL A 166 -2.90 -1.24 4.17
C VAL A 166 -4.34 -1.63 4.55
N LYS A 167 -4.70 -1.45 5.82
CA LYS A 167 -6.06 -1.71 6.34
C LYS A 167 -7.07 -0.70 5.85
N ARG A 168 -6.70 0.57 5.96
CA ARG A 168 -7.55 1.70 5.63
C ARG A 168 -7.99 1.67 4.16
N ASP A 169 -7.05 1.34 3.27
CA ASP A 169 -7.30 1.18 1.84
C ASP A 169 -7.83 -0.25 1.51
N GLN A 170 -8.08 -1.10 2.51
CA GLN A 170 -8.71 -2.42 2.40
C GLN A 170 -8.06 -3.36 1.38
N TRP A 171 -6.71 -3.41 1.35
CA TRP A 171 -5.97 -4.20 0.36
C TRP A 171 -6.37 -5.68 0.36
N VAL A 172 -6.59 -6.27 1.56
CA VAL A 172 -6.98 -7.67 1.71
C VAL A 172 -8.34 -7.95 1.06
N ALA A 173 -9.33 -7.08 1.27
CA ALA A 173 -10.65 -7.25 0.69
C ALA A 173 -10.63 -7.08 -0.84
N GLN A 174 -9.88 -6.10 -1.34
CA GLN A 174 -9.69 -5.91 -2.79
C GLN A 174 -9.00 -7.12 -3.44
N ALA A 175 -7.94 -7.65 -2.82
CA ALA A 175 -7.24 -8.84 -3.31
C ALA A 175 -8.15 -10.08 -3.34
N LYS A 176 -8.99 -10.27 -2.32
CA LYS A 176 -9.99 -11.35 -2.29
C LYS A 176 -11.00 -11.24 -3.45
N ILE A 177 -11.49 -10.03 -3.72
CA ILE A 177 -12.41 -9.77 -4.86
C ILE A 177 -11.73 -10.09 -6.20
N LEU A 178 -10.46 -9.69 -6.38
CA LEU A 178 -9.69 -10.01 -7.59
C LEU A 178 -9.48 -11.51 -7.81
N LEU A 179 -9.48 -12.29 -6.73
CA LEU A 179 -9.40 -13.75 -6.76
C LEU A 179 -10.77 -14.44 -6.85
N GLY A 180 -11.86 -13.68 -7.04
CA GLY A 180 -13.23 -14.19 -7.11
C GLY A 180 -13.76 -14.74 -5.78
N MET A 181 -13.14 -14.40 -4.65
CA MET A 181 -13.60 -14.80 -3.33
C MET A 181 -14.75 -13.90 -2.86
N ASP A 182 -15.62 -14.43 -2.00
CA ASP A 182 -16.67 -13.62 -1.38
C ASP A 182 -16.07 -12.65 -0.35
N ALA A 183 -15.90 -11.41 -0.79
CA ALA A 183 -15.47 -10.28 0.03
C ALA A 183 -16.22 -9.03 -0.42
N LYS A 184 -16.48 -8.13 0.53
CA LYS A 184 -17.14 -6.86 0.27
C LYS A 184 -16.26 -5.74 0.77
N LEU A 185 -16.09 -4.71 -0.04
CA LEU A 185 -15.48 -3.47 0.40
C LEU A 185 -16.47 -2.72 1.30
N ASP A 186 -15.96 -2.19 2.40
CA ASP A 186 -16.69 -1.14 3.10
C ASP A 186 -16.39 0.18 2.38
N GLN A 187 -17.21 0.44 1.36
CA GLN A 187 -17.08 1.61 0.49
C GLN A 187 -17.17 2.92 1.28
N LYS A 188 -17.99 2.95 2.34
CA LYS A 188 -18.12 4.12 3.21
C LYS A 188 -16.81 4.36 3.96
N ALA A 189 -16.21 3.32 4.52
CA ALA A 189 -14.93 3.44 5.21
C ALA A 189 -13.81 3.88 4.25
N LEU A 190 -13.80 3.40 2.99
CA LEU A 190 -12.85 3.86 1.97
C LEU A 190 -13.01 5.35 1.66
N GLU A 191 -14.25 5.82 1.45
CA GLU A 191 -14.52 7.23 1.19
C GLU A 191 -14.12 8.12 2.37
N GLN A 192 -14.46 7.70 3.59
CA GLN A 192 -14.06 8.40 4.82
C GLN A 192 -12.53 8.46 4.96
N ALA A 193 -11.83 7.36 4.69
CA ALA A 193 -10.38 7.30 4.73
C ALA A 193 -9.68 8.24 3.73
N GLU A 194 -10.18 8.31 2.51
CA GLU A 194 -9.67 9.22 1.48
C GLU A 194 -9.92 10.67 1.82
N GLU A 195 -11.10 10.94 2.40
CA GLU A 195 -11.44 12.26 2.92
C GLU A 195 -10.50 12.68 4.06
N LEU A 196 -10.23 11.79 5.02
CA LEU A 196 -9.27 12.06 6.10
C LEU A 196 -7.84 12.29 5.59
N GLU A 197 -7.38 11.55 4.57
CA GLU A 197 -6.07 11.79 3.96
C GLU A 197 -5.98 13.18 3.31
N ARG A 198 -7.01 13.55 2.56
CA ARG A 198 -7.08 14.87 1.93
C ARG A 198 -7.13 15.98 2.97
N ILE A 199 -7.86 15.76 4.06
CA ILE A 199 -7.95 16.73 5.17
C ILE A 199 -6.60 16.84 5.88
N ALA A 200 -5.90 15.75 6.13
CA ALA A 200 -4.58 15.77 6.76
C ALA A 200 -3.56 16.64 6.00
N GLN A 201 -3.62 16.65 4.67
CA GLN A 201 -2.78 17.50 3.82
C GLN A 201 -3.08 19.00 3.96
N LYS A 202 -4.21 19.39 4.55
CA LYS A 202 -4.57 20.79 4.79
C LYS A 202 -4.11 21.32 6.13
N SER A 203 -3.53 20.47 6.98
CA SER A 203 -3.00 20.89 8.30
C SER A 203 -1.93 21.96 8.17
N ASP A 204 -1.11 21.93 7.12
CA ASP A 204 -0.08 22.93 6.80
C ASP A 204 -0.61 24.37 6.66
N ALA A 205 -1.91 24.54 6.40
CA ALA A 205 -2.54 25.86 6.26
C ALA A 205 -3.05 26.45 7.59
N LEU A 206 -2.93 25.71 8.70
CA LEU A 206 -3.45 26.13 10.01
C LEU A 206 -2.38 26.81 10.86
N ASP A 207 -2.83 27.77 11.68
CA ASP A 207 -1.95 28.51 12.59
C ASP A 207 -1.82 27.78 13.93
N PHE A 208 -0.75 26.98 14.05
CA PHE A 208 -0.43 26.26 15.28
C PHE A 208 0.26 27.11 16.35
N ASP A 209 0.70 28.33 16.03
CA ASP A 209 1.15 29.28 17.06
C ASP A 209 -0.05 29.77 17.88
N VAL A 210 -1.23 29.87 17.24
CA VAL A 210 -2.51 30.15 17.91
C VAL A 210 -3.14 28.89 18.51
N LEU A 211 -3.34 27.83 17.71
CA LEU A 211 -3.99 26.60 18.20
C LEU A 211 -3.19 25.96 19.34
N GLY A 212 -1.87 25.98 19.25
CA GLY A 212 -0.98 25.15 20.06
C GLY A 212 -0.84 23.74 19.49
N VAL A 213 0.17 23.02 19.99
CA VAL A 213 0.51 21.67 19.54
C VAL A 213 0.20 20.68 20.65
N ALA A 214 -0.48 19.60 20.30
CA ALA A 214 -0.74 18.46 21.17
C ALA A 214 -0.44 17.15 20.41
N ASN A 215 -0.39 16.04 21.14
CA ASN A 215 -0.28 14.72 20.53
C ASN A 215 -1.55 13.90 20.79
N VAL A 216 -1.73 12.81 20.03
CA VAL A 216 -2.91 11.95 20.14
C VAL A 216 -3.07 11.27 21.51
N ALA A 217 -1.98 11.11 22.28
CA ALA A 217 -2.04 10.57 23.64
C ALA A 217 -2.58 11.59 24.66
N ASP A 218 -2.60 12.88 24.30
CA ASP A 218 -3.22 13.95 25.09
C ASP A 218 -4.67 14.22 24.64
N ALA A 219 -5.23 13.42 23.72
CA ALA A 219 -6.50 13.73 23.08
C ALA A 219 -7.67 13.76 24.09
N ASP A 220 -8.46 14.83 24.00
CA ASP A 220 -9.71 15.00 24.73
C ASP A 220 -10.88 14.38 23.94
N ASP A 221 -12.00 14.13 24.63
CA ASP A 221 -13.25 13.73 23.97
C ASP A 221 -13.94 14.95 23.33
N LEU A 222 -13.48 15.34 22.13
CA LEU A 222 -13.97 16.52 21.41
C LEU A 222 -15.46 16.40 21.07
N GLN A 223 -16.02 15.19 21.07
CA GLN A 223 -17.45 14.96 20.84
C GLN A 223 -18.34 15.56 21.94
N ARG A 224 -17.77 15.95 23.09
CA ARG A 224 -18.47 16.73 24.11
C ARG A 224 -18.89 18.12 23.61
N ILE A 225 -18.22 18.66 22.59
CA ILE A 225 -18.57 19.93 21.97
C ILE A 225 -19.72 19.73 20.99
N LYS A 226 -20.80 20.50 21.16
CA LYS A 226 -21.97 20.42 20.28
C LYS A 226 -21.57 20.66 18.82
N GLY A 227 -21.92 19.70 17.96
CA GLY A 227 -21.65 19.77 16.52
C GLY A 227 -20.41 18.98 16.09
N ILE A 228 -19.61 18.49 17.03
CA ILE A 228 -18.54 17.53 16.77
C ILE A 228 -19.10 16.12 16.98
N GLY A 229 -19.34 15.41 15.88
CA GLY A 229 -19.60 13.96 15.91
C GLY A 229 -18.32 13.16 15.64
N PRO A 230 -18.38 11.81 15.73
CA PRO A 230 -17.19 10.96 15.58
C PRO A 230 -16.34 11.28 14.35
N PHE A 231 -16.98 11.43 13.17
CA PHE A 231 -16.22 11.71 11.95
C PHE A 231 -15.69 13.15 11.86
N ILE A 232 -16.31 14.11 12.56
CA ILE A 232 -15.77 15.48 12.63
C ILE A 232 -14.54 15.50 13.55
N GLU A 233 -14.58 14.74 14.64
CA GLU A 233 -13.42 14.51 15.50
C GLU A 233 -12.27 13.85 14.72
N ASP A 234 -12.53 12.79 13.94
CA ASP A 234 -11.52 12.17 13.09
C ASP A 234 -10.85 13.18 12.14
N LYS A 235 -11.64 14.11 11.58
CA LYS A 235 -11.13 15.18 10.71
C LYS A 235 -10.26 16.18 11.47
N LEU A 236 -10.61 16.51 12.71
CA LEU A 236 -9.79 17.36 13.57
C LEU A 236 -8.48 16.67 13.93
N TYR A 237 -8.52 15.37 14.25
CA TYR A 237 -7.32 14.57 14.48
C TYR A 237 -6.44 14.48 13.23
N ALA A 238 -7.04 14.34 12.04
CA ALA A 238 -6.30 14.42 10.77
C ALA A 238 -5.58 15.78 10.60
N LEU A 239 -6.17 16.86 11.14
CA LEU A 239 -5.56 18.19 11.20
C LEU A 239 -4.64 18.40 12.41
N SER A 240 -4.31 17.37 13.19
CA SER A 240 -3.51 17.47 14.41
C SER A 240 -4.12 18.35 15.53
N ILE A 241 -5.45 18.44 15.57
CA ILE A 241 -6.20 19.12 16.63
C ILE A 241 -6.84 18.04 17.51
N PHE A 242 -6.30 17.85 18.71
CA PHE A 242 -6.63 16.73 19.60
C PHE A 242 -7.34 17.15 20.90
N THR A 243 -7.19 18.41 21.32
CA THR A 243 -7.56 18.83 22.69
C THR A 243 -8.60 19.95 22.73
N PHE A 244 -9.37 20.02 23.82
CA PHE A 244 -10.24 21.14 24.13
C PHE A 244 -9.48 22.45 24.15
N LYS A 245 -8.25 22.45 24.66
CA LYS A 245 -7.39 23.64 24.67
C LYS A 245 -7.12 24.17 23.26
N GLN A 246 -6.77 23.31 22.31
CA GLN A 246 -6.56 23.73 20.92
C GLN A 246 -7.83 24.32 20.30
N VAL A 247 -8.99 23.67 20.51
CA VAL A 247 -10.27 24.19 20.01
C VAL A 247 -10.65 25.50 20.69
N GLY A 248 -10.39 25.64 21.99
CA GLY A 248 -10.67 26.84 22.78
C GLY A 248 -9.80 28.04 22.39
N ASN A 249 -8.61 27.79 21.86
CA ASN A 249 -7.70 28.83 21.39
C ASN A 249 -8.08 29.43 20.02
N MET A 250 -9.02 28.83 19.29
CA MET A 250 -9.40 29.31 17.96
C MET A 250 -9.87 30.77 18.00
N THR A 251 -9.22 31.63 17.23
CA THR A 251 -9.73 32.97 16.88
C THR A 251 -10.76 32.85 15.76
N PRO A 252 -11.56 33.89 15.47
CA PRO A 252 -12.52 33.85 14.35
C PRO A 252 -11.88 33.47 13.00
N GLU A 253 -10.64 33.88 12.77
CA GLU A 253 -9.87 33.55 11.55
C GLU A 253 -9.49 32.07 11.52
N VAL A 254 -9.03 31.53 12.66
CA VAL A 254 -8.68 30.11 12.80
C VAL A 254 -9.93 29.22 12.72
N GLU A 255 -11.06 29.65 13.32
CA GLU A 255 -12.34 28.93 13.19
C GLU A 255 -12.74 28.77 11.72
N GLU A 256 -12.60 29.83 10.90
CA GLU A 256 -12.90 29.76 9.48
C GLU A 256 -11.91 28.87 8.72
N ALA A 257 -10.60 29.00 8.99
CA ALA A 257 -9.58 28.17 8.37
C ALA A 257 -9.81 26.68 8.66
N VAL A 258 -10.12 26.34 9.91
CA VAL A 258 -10.43 24.97 10.32
C VAL A 258 -11.73 24.51 9.66
N ASN A 259 -12.78 25.33 9.64
CA ASN A 259 -14.06 25.00 9.00
C ASN A 259 -13.88 24.62 7.52
N VAL A 260 -13.07 25.38 6.79
CA VAL A 260 -12.70 25.09 5.39
C VAL A 260 -11.84 23.82 5.30
N ALA A 261 -10.87 23.65 6.19
CA ALA A 261 -9.96 22.51 6.17
C ALA A 261 -10.70 21.18 6.36
N ILE A 262 -11.60 21.08 7.36
CA ILE A 262 -12.42 19.88 7.60
C ILE A 262 -13.58 19.71 6.60
N GLU A 263 -13.70 20.59 5.60
CA GLU A 263 -14.77 20.59 4.59
C GLU A 263 -16.17 20.61 5.21
N PHE A 264 -16.34 21.39 6.28
CA PHE A 264 -17.60 21.51 6.96
C PHE A 264 -18.46 22.61 6.33
N PHE A 265 -19.78 22.57 6.59
CA PHE A 265 -20.66 23.62 6.05
C PHE A 265 -20.16 25.00 6.51
N PRO A 266 -20.14 26.02 5.64
CA PRO A 266 -19.59 27.32 5.97
C PRO A 266 -20.13 27.91 7.29
N GLY A 267 -19.23 28.42 8.13
CA GLY A 267 -19.55 29.11 9.39
C GLY A 267 -20.10 28.24 10.53
N ARG A 268 -20.08 26.90 10.40
CA ARG A 268 -20.65 26.01 11.42
C ARG A 268 -19.90 26.03 12.73
N ILE A 269 -18.57 26.02 12.71
CA ILE A 269 -17.72 26.03 13.92
C ILE A 269 -18.09 27.23 14.81
N LYS A 270 -18.12 28.43 14.21
CA LYS A 270 -18.49 29.67 14.88
C LYS A 270 -19.94 29.68 15.38
N ARG A 271 -20.88 29.25 14.52
CA ARG A 271 -22.32 29.21 14.86
C ARG A 271 -22.60 28.25 16.02
N ASP A 272 -21.92 27.11 16.03
CA ASP A 272 -22.06 26.10 17.07
C ASP A 272 -21.14 26.43 18.28
N GLU A 273 -20.47 27.59 18.31
CA GLU A 273 -19.67 28.12 19.42
C GLU A 273 -18.59 27.16 19.96
N TRP A 274 -17.86 26.49 19.06
CA TRP A 274 -16.88 25.48 19.47
C TRP A 274 -15.81 26.03 20.41
N ALA A 275 -15.21 27.18 20.10
CA ALA A 275 -14.16 27.77 20.92
C ALA A 275 -14.65 28.12 22.34
N ARG A 276 -15.92 28.56 22.48
CA ARG A 276 -16.51 28.87 23.78
C ARG A 276 -16.71 27.61 24.62
N GLN A 277 -17.35 26.58 24.05
CA GLN A 277 -17.59 25.31 24.74
C GLN A 277 -16.29 24.59 25.12
N ALA A 278 -15.31 24.61 24.21
CA ALA A 278 -14.02 23.97 24.46
C ALA A 278 -13.26 24.61 25.62
N ARG A 279 -13.34 25.94 25.81
CA ARG A 279 -12.76 26.60 27.00
C ARG A 279 -13.42 26.11 28.30
N GLU A 280 -14.74 25.95 28.31
CA GLU A 280 -15.47 25.43 29.48
C GLU A 280 -14.99 24.02 29.84
N PHE A 281 -14.81 23.14 28.85
CA PHE A 281 -14.31 21.78 29.11
C PHE A 281 -12.82 21.72 29.46
N ALA A 282 -11.99 22.62 28.90
CA ALA A 282 -10.57 22.71 29.22
C ALA A 282 -10.32 23.15 30.67
N ASP A 283 -11.25 23.91 31.27
CA ASP A 283 -11.17 24.33 32.67
C ASP A 283 -11.64 23.22 33.65
N GLU A 284 -12.36 22.20 33.16
CA GLU A 284 -12.83 21.04 33.93
C GLU A 284 -11.82 19.88 33.99
N SER A 285 -10.80 19.90 33.14
CA SER A 285 -9.81 18.82 32.93
C SER A 285 -8.48 19.06 33.65
#